data_AF-A0A672L989-F1
#
_entry.id   AF-A0A672L989-F1
#
_cell.length_a   1.000
_cell.length_b   1.000
_cell.length_c   1.000
_cell.angle_alpha   90.00
_cell.angle_beta   90.00
_cell.angle_gamma   90.00
#
_symmetry.space_group_name_H-M   'P 1'
#
loop_
_entity.id
_entity.type
_entity.pdbx_description
1 polymer ?
#
loop_
_entity_poly.entity_id
_entity_poly.type
_entity_poly.pdbx_seq_one_letter_code
_entity_poly.pdbx_strand_id
1 'polypeptide(L)'
;LMRNNKGCTIFITGASRGIGKAIALKAARDGANVVIAAKTADPHPKLPGTIYTAAAEIEAAGGKALPCIVDVRDEKQINQAVEQAVEKFGGIDILVNNASAINLTGTLETPMKKVDLMLGINLRGTYLTSKLCIPHLLKSKNPHILNLSPPLNLNPSWFKNHTAYTMAKYGMSMCVLGMAEEFKGSIAVNALWPKTAIQTAAMDMLGGSEIGKQCRKVEIVADAAYAILKKPTSFTGQFVIDEDILKKEGVKEFDVYAVEPGHPLLPDFFLDQEPEDLAKQMEEHGATPAFKSGKADSAATGPISDMFNIIRGILSPDIVKTTEAVYRFDLSGEHAGVWYIDLKNDAGSAGSGDPPTKADVIMTLDSADFIKMFGGRLKPTMAFMSGKLKIKGDMGLAIKLEKMMAMMKSKL
;
A
#
# COMPACT_ATOMS: atom_id res chain seq x y z
N LEU A 1 17.30 28.74 -0.93
CA LEU A 1 17.70 28.16 -2.23
C LEU A 1 16.54 28.18 -3.24
N MET A 2 15.35 27.62 -2.98
CA MET A 2 14.19 27.87 -3.88
C MET A 2 13.67 29.32 -3.83
N ARG A 3 13.71 30.01 -2.67
CA ARG A 3 13.51 31.48 -2.57
C ARG A 3 14.43 32.34 -3.47
N ASN A 4 15.54 31.80 -3.98
CA ASN A 4 16.46 32.50 -4.91
C ASN A 4 16.50 31.88 -6.33
N ASN A 5 15.67 30.87 -6.63
CA ASN A 5 15.60 30.20 -7.93
C ASN A 5 14.15 30.20 -8.47
N LYS A 6 13.59 31.40 -8.69
CA LYS A 6 12.39 31.52 -9.54
C LYS A 6 12.67 30.78 -10.86
N GLY A 7 11.77 29.87 -11.27
CA GLY A 7 11.92 29.12 -12.51
C GLY A 7 12.71 27.81 -12.41
N CYS A 8 12.99 27.28 -11.21
CA CYS A 8 13.45 25.90 -11.06
C CYS A 8 12.41 24.92 -11.64
N THR A 9 12.84 23.98 -12.47
CA THR A 9 11.96 23.01 -13.13
C THR A 9 12.01 21.65 -12.46
N ILE A 10 10.86 21.22 -11.93
CA ILE A 10 10.67 19.95 -11.24
C ILE A 10 9.78 19.01 -12.07
N PHE A 11 10.32 17.85 -12.42
CA PHE A 11 9.63 16.77 -13.11
C PHE A 11 9.14 15.74 -12.10
N ILE A 12 7.83 15.53 -11.98
CA ILE A 12 7.27 14.63 -10.97
C ILE A 12 6.40 13.57 -11.62
N THR A 13 6.78 12.31 -11.45
CA THR A 13 5.93 11.19 -11.86
C THR A 13 4.81 10.97 -10.86
N GLY A 14 3.57 10.80 -11.34
CA GLY A 14 2.41 10.55 -10.48
C GLY A 14 1.88 11.79 -9.73
N ALA A 15 2.12 13.01 -10.21
CA ALA A 15 1.72 14.26 -9.53
C ALA A 15 0.25 14.69 -9.74
N SER A 16 -0.62 13.85 -10.30
CA SER A 16 -2.04 14.18 -10.46
C SER A 16 -2.83 14.22 -9.14
N ARG A 17 -2.31 13.59 -8.07
CA ARG A 17 -2.95 13.50 -6.75
C ARG A 17 -1.95 13.09 -5.67
N GLY A 18 -2.41 13.06 -4.41
CA GLY A 18 -1.66 12.51 -3.27
C GLY A 18 -0.32 13.19 -3.02
N ILE A 19 0.68 12.41 -2.59
CA ILE A 19 2.02 12.87 -2.23
C ILE A 19 2.69 13.65 -3.37
N GLY A 20 2.67 13.11 -4.60
CA GLY A 20 3.26 13.78 -5.76
C GLY A 20 2.67 15.17 -6.01
N LYS A 21 1.35 15.33 -5.88
CA LYS A 21 0.69 16.65 -6.00
C LYS A 21 1.06 17.57 -4.84
N ALA A 22 1.17 17.06 -3.62
CA ALA A 22 1.57 17.88 -2.47
C ALA A 22 3.00 18.41 -2.61
N ILE A 23 3.95 17.58 -3.08
CA ILE A 23 5.32 18.02 -3.40
C ILE A 23 5.29 19.09 -4.50
N ALA A 24 4.51 18.89 -5.56
CA ALA A 24 4.32 19.88 -6.62
C ALA A 24 3.83 21.22 -6.08
N LEU A 25 2.78 21.22 -5.26
CA LEU A 25 2.20 22.43 -4.68
C LEU A 25 3.18 23.14 -3.73
N LYS A 26 3.97 22.39 -2.97
CA LYS A 26 5.00 22.97 -2.09
C LYS A 26 6.07 23.71 -2.91
N ALA A 27 6.54 23.12 -4.01
CA ALA A 27 7.49 23.77 -4.91
C ALA A 27 6.86 24.95 -5.67
N ALA A 28 5.60 24.82 -6.09
CA ALA A 28 4.87 25.85 -6.82
C ALA A 28 4.74 27.17 -6.05
N ARG A 29 4.59 27.10 -4.71
CA ARG A 29 4.56 28.28 -3.83
C ARG A 29 5.82 29.16 -3.90
N ASP A 30 6.94 28.61 -4.37
CA ASP A 30 8.18 29.35 -4.62
C ASP A 30 8.34 29.78 -6.09
N GLY A 31 7.32 29.59 -6.93
CA GLY A 31 7.34 29.93 -8.36
C GLY A 31 8.10 28.92 -9.23
N ALA A 32 8.11 27.64 -8.83
CA ALA A 32 8.68 26.56 -9.63
C ALA A 32 7.86 26.26 -10.88
N ASN A 33 8.54 25.76 -11.92
CA ASN A 33 7.90 25.13 -13.06
C ASN A 33 7.71 23.63 -12.75
N VAL A 34 6.48 23.13 -12.82
CA VAL A 34 6.16 21.73 -12.47
C VAL A 34 5.69 20.99 -13.71
N VAL A 35 6.40 19.91 -14.04
CA VAL A 35 5.96 18.93 -15.04
C VAL A 35 5.22 17.81 -14.33
N ILE A 36 3.94 17.66 -14.66
CA ILE A 36 3.02 16.70 -14.04
C ILE A 36 2.94 15.49 -14.97
N ALA A 37 3.78 14.48 -14.74
CA ALA A 37 3.83 13.28 -15.56
C ALA A 37 2.94 12.18 -14.96
N ALA A 38 1.68 12.07 -15.41
CA ALA A 38 0.77 11.04 -14.94
C ALA A 38 -0.29 10.65 -15.98
N LYS A 39 -0.96 9.51 -15.77
CA LYS A 39 -1.87 8.90 -16.75
C LYS A 39 -3.27 9.53 -16.81
N THR A 40 -3.75 10.09 -15.69
CA THR A 40 -5.16 10.50 -15.58
C THR A 40 -5.39 11.86 -16.25
N ALA A 41 -5.78 11.84 -17.52
CA ALA A 41 -6.26 13.00 -18.27
C ALA A 41 -7.75 13.26 -18.02
N ASP A 42 -8.57 12.21 -18.13
CA ASP A 42 -10.01 12.25 -17.91
C ASP A 42 -10.39 11.91 -16.45
N PRO A 43 -11.50 12.46 -15.92
CA PRO A 43 -12.00 12.11 -14.59
C PRO A 43 -12.20 10.59 -14.43
N HIS A 44 -11.69 10.04 -13.32
CA HIS A 44 -11.81 8.62 -13.01
C HIS A 44 -12.87 8.39 -11.92
N PRO A 45 -13.80 7.43 -12.05
CA PRO A 45 -14.93 7.27 -11.12
C PRO A 45 -14.53 6.96 -9.68
N LYS A 46 -13.31 6.44 -9.46
CA LYS A 46 -12.79 6.06 -8.13
C LYS A 46 -11.63 6.91 -7.63
N LEU A 47 -11.00 7.71 -8.50
CA LEU A 47 -9.76 8.41 -8.15
C LEU A 47 -9.94 9.91 -8.40
N PRO A 48 -9.77 10.77 -7.38
CA PRO A 48 -9.97 12.20 -7.55
C PRO A 48 -8.87 12.84 -8.38
N GLY A 49 -9.19 13.92 -9.07
CA GLY A 49 -8.24 14.77 -9.80
C GLY A 49 -7.69 14.17 -11.09
N THR A 50 -7.18 15.05 -11.94
CA THR A 50 -6.51 14.75 -13.21
C THR A 50 -5.19 15.53 -13.27
N ILE A 51 -4.37 15.31 -14.30
CA ILE A 51 -3.20 16.17 -14.56
C ILE A 51 -3.60 17.64 -14.76
N TYR A 52 -4.79 17.91 -15.31
CA TYR A 52 -5.28 19.26 -15.57
C TYR A 52 -5.79 19.96 -14.32
N THR A 53 -6.51 19.26 -13.43
CA THR A 53 -6.90 19.86 -12.15
C THR A 53 -5.67 20.14 -11.27
N ALA A 54 -4.70 19.21 -11.26
CA ALA A 54 -3.43 19.43 -10.57
C ALA A 54 -2.67 20.64 -11.14
N ALA A 55 -2.66 20.81 -12.48
CA ALA A 55 -2.06 21.97 -13.13
C ALA A 55 -2.69 23.29 -12.66
N ALA A 56 -4.02 23.36 -12.63
CA ALA A 56 -4.74 24.54 -12.16
C ALA A 56 -4.42 24.86 -10.68
N GLU A 57 -4.35 23.85 -9.81
CA GLU A 57 -3.96 24.04 -8.40
C GLU A 57 -2.51 24.54 -8.26
N ILE A 58 -1.59 24.04 -9.09
CA ILE A 58 -0.18 24.47 -9.12
C ILE A 58 -0.05 25.91 -9.59
N GLU A 59 -0.78 26.30 -10.63
CA GLU A 59 -0.80 27.68 -11.13
C GLU A 59 -1.41 28.63 -10.10
N ALA A 60 -2.51 28.24 -9.45
CA ALA A 60 -3.12 28.99 -8.36
C ALA A 60 -2.18 29.16 -7.14
N ALA A 61 -1.29 28.19 -6.91
CA ALA A 61 -0.28 28.27 -5.86
C ALA A 61 0.91 29.19 -6.21
N GLY A 62 0.97 29.71 -7.45
CA GLY A 62 2.02 30.63 -7.92
C GLY A 62 3.10 30.00 -8.79
N GLY A 63 2.99 28.71 -9.11
CA GLY A 63 3.91 28.00 -10.01
C GLY A 63 3.48 28.10 -11.48
N LYS A 64 4.23 27.41 -12.36
CA LYS A 64 3.83 27.16 -13.74
C LYS A 64 3.65 25.67 -13.96
N ALA A 65 2.58 25.24 -14.61
CA ALA A 65 2.33 23.82 -14.85
C ALA A 65 2.59 23.39 -16.30
N LEU A 66 3.03 22.15 -16.46
CA LEU A 66 3.03 21.41 -17.71
C LEU A 66 2.42 20.02 -17.46
N PRO A 67 1.11 19.84 -17.71
CA PRO A 67 0.46 18.54 -17.60
C PRO A 67 0.83 17.66 -18.81
N CYS A 68 1.46 16.52 -18.54
CA CYS A 68 1.83 15.53 -19.57
C CYS A 68 1.14 14.20 -19.27
N ILE A 69 0.48 13.64 -20.28
CA ILE A 69 -0.08 12.29 -20.21
C ILE A 69 1.08 11.30 -20.29
N VAL A 70 1.40 10.67 -19.15
CA VAL A 70 2.55 9.75 -19.05
C VAL A 70 2.17 8.49 -18.28
N ASP A 71 2.27 7.35 -18.95
CA ASP A 71 2.48 6.05 -18.32
C ASP A 71 3.99 5.79 -18.23
N VAL A 72 4.55 5.74 -17.01
CA VAL A 72 5.99 5.52 -16.79
C VAL A 72 6.50 4.15 -17.26
N ARG A 73 5.62 3.27 -17.74
CA ARG A 73 6.01 2.02 -18.40
C ARG A 73 6.36 2.23 -19.88
N ASP A 74 5.91 3.32 -20.49
CA ASP A 74 6.13 3.68 -21.89
C ASP A 74 7.28 4.68 -22.02
N GLU A 75 8.39 4.24 -22.60
CA GLU A 75 9.58 5.06 -22.82
C GLU A 75 9.31 6.28 -23.71
N LYS A 76 8.46 6.14 -24.73
CA LYS A 76 8.16 7.22 -25.67
C LYS A 76 7.42 8.35 -24.97
N GLN A 77 6.47 8.01 -24.10
CA GLN A 77 5.70 9.01 -23.35
C GLN A 77 6.58 9.77 -22.35
N ILE A 78 7.50 9.08 -21.67
CA ILE A 78 8.46 9.75 -20.79
C ILE A 78 9.35 10.69 -21.60
N ASN A 79 9.93 10.20 -22.70
CA ASN A 79 10.83 11.00 -23.54
C ASN A 79 10.13 12.26 -24.09
N GLN A 80 8.90 12.12 -24.60
CA GLN A 80 8.09 13.25 -25.07
C GLN A 80 7.83 14.27 -23.95
N ALA A 81 7.52 13.84 -22.74
CA ALA A 81 7.31 14.75 -21.61
C ALA A 81 8.60 15.47 -21.20
N VAL A 82 9.74 14.78 -21.25
CA VAL A 82 11.07 15.38 -21.01
C VAL A 82 11.40 16.42 -22.09
N GLU A 83 11.19 16.11 -23.37
CA GLU A 83 11.39 17.04 -24.48
C GLU A 83 10.51 18.28 -24.34
N GLN A 84 9.21 18.11 -24.06
CA GLN A 84 8.28 19.21 -23.82
C GLN A 84 8.68 20.08 -22.62
N ALA A 85 9.18 19.46 -21.54
CA ALA A 85 9.67 20.20 -20.37
C ALA A 85 10.88 21.07 -20.72
N VAL A 86 11.81 20.52 -21.49
CA VAL A 86 13.03 21.23 -21.91
C VAL A 86 12.71 22.34 -22.90
N GLU A 87 11.81 22.10 -23.85
CA GLU A 87 11.33 23.12 -24.77
C GLU A 87 10.62 24.27 -24.04
N LYS A 88 9.73 23.95 -23.10
CA LYS A 88 8.91 24.96 -22.41
C LYS A 88 9.67 25.73 -21.33
N PHE A 89 10.54 25.06 -20.58
CA PHE A 89 11.19 25.62 -19.38
C PHE A 89 12.72 25.70 -19.45
N GLY A 90 13.33 25.22 -20.54
CA GLY A 90 14.77 25.32 -20.79
C GLY A 90 15.62 24.23 -20.15
N GLY A 91 15.05 23.37 -19.30
CA GLY A 91 15.78 22.30 -18.62
C GLY A 91 14.97 21.61 -17.53
N ILE A 92 15.64 20.70 -16.81
CA ILE A 92 15.10 19.98 -15.65
C ILE A 92 16.15 20.07 -14.54
N ASP A 93 15.74 20.57 -13.37
CA ASP A 93 16.60 20.70 -12.20
C ASP A 93 16.35 19.58 -11.19
N ILE A 94 15.12 19.09 -11.11
CA ILE A 94 14.73 18.10 -10.10
C ILE A 94 13.86 17.03 -10.76
N LEU A 95 14.18 15.77 -10.53
CA LEU A 95 13.30 14.64 -10.79
C LEU A 95 12.78 14.07 -9.47
N VAL A 96 11.47 13.87 -9.38
CA VAL A 96 10.83 13.15 -8.28
C VAL A 96 10.14 11.90 -8.82
N ASN A 97 10.70 10.74 -8.51
CA ASN A 97 10.13 9.43 -8.83
C ASN A 97 9.12 9.03 -7.75
N ASN A 98 7.86 9.44 -7.94
CA ASN A 98 6.76 9.20 -7.00
C ASN A 98 5.74 8.17 -7.52
N ALA A 99 5.60 7.99 -8.84
CA ALA A 99 4.65 7.02 -9.39
C ALA A 99 4.92 5.61 -8.81
N SER A 100 3.86 4.95 -8.34
CA SER A 100 3.97 3.61 -7.76
C SER A 100 2.67 2.82 -7.94
N ALA A 101 2.80 1.50 -7.89
CA ALA A 101 1.73 0.54 -7.76
C ALA A 101 2.01 -0.39 -6.56
N ILE A 102 0.94 -0.87 -5.95
CA ILE A 102 0.97 -1.70 -4.75
C ILE A 102 0.02 -2.88 -4.90
N ASN A 103 0.46 -4.04 -4.42
CA ASN A 103 -0.36 -5.22 -4.16
C ASN A 103 0.27 -6.00 -3.01
N LEU A 104 -0.48 -6.21 -1.94
CA LEU A 104 0.01 -6.83 -0.69
C LEU A 104 -0.46 -8.29 -0.61
N THR A 105 -0.05 -9.09 -1.59
CA THR A 105 -0.36 -10.51 -1.69
C THR A 105 0.91 -11.35 -1.63
N GLY A 106 0.79 -12.58 -1.14
CA GLY A 106 1.87 -13.57 -1.15
C GLY A 106 2.19 -14.07 -2.56
N THR A 107 3.23 -14.91 -2.67
CA THR A 107 3.76 -15.37 -3.98
C THR A 107 2.73 -16.15 -4.80
N LEU A 108 1.95 -17.03 -4.17
CA LEU A 108 0.96 -17.86 -4.87
C LEU A 108 -0.27 -17.04 -5.29
N GLU A 109 -0.59 -16.00 -4.54
CA GLU A 109 -1.78 -15.18 -4.71
C GLU A 109 -1.56 -14.02 -5.68
N THR A 110 -0.31 -13.60 -5.90
CA THR A 110 0.00 -12.45 -6.75
C THR A 110 -0.03 -12.85 -8.23
N PRO A 111 -1.00 -12.38 -9.03
CA PRO A 111 -1.01 -12.68 -10.45
C PRO A 111 0.18 -12.02 -11.14
N MET A 112 0.80 -12.67 -12.13
CA MET A 112 1.99 -12.14 -12.81
C MET A 112 1.78 -10.75 -13.42
N LYS A 113 0.57 -10.45 -13.95
CA LYS A 113 0.23 -9.10 -14.42
C LYS A 113 0.37 -8.02 -13.33
N LYS A 114 0.18 -8.36 -12.05
CA LYS A 114 0.40 -7.46 -10.90
C LYS A 114 1.87 -7.35 -10.54
N VAL A 115 2.63 -8.45 -10.63
CA VAL A 115 4.10 -8.42 -10.51
C VAL A 115 4.70 -7.48 -11.56
N ASP A 116 4.35 -7.68 -12.83
CA ASP A 116 4.81 -6.86 -13.96
C ASP A 116 4.38 -5.40 -13.81
N LEU A 117 3.18 -5.16 -13.29
CA LEU A 117 2.70 -3.80 -13.01
C LEU A 117 3.55 -3.12 -11.94
N MET A 118 3.83 -3.79 -10.82
CA MET A 118 4.63 -3.23 -9.73
C MET A 118 6.09 -3.01 -10.15
N LEU A 119 6.74 -4.02 -10.72
CA LEU A 119 8.11 -3.89 -11.21
C LEU A 119 8.22 -2.87 -12.35
N GLY A 120 7.23 -2.85 -13.25
CA GLY A 120 7.18 -1.95 -14.40
C GLY A 120 7.00 -0.48 -14.01
N ILE A 121 6.16 -0.18 -13.03
CA ILE A 121 5.92 1.20 -12.56
C ILE A 121 6.99 1.64 -11.56
N ASN A 122 7.25 0.82 -10.54
CA ASN A 122 8.09 1.22 -9.41
C ASN A 122 9.56 1.19 -9.84
N LEU A 123 10.12 0.00 -10.12
CA LEU A 123 11.53 -0.16 -10.45
C LEU A 123 11.85 0.37 -11.86
N ARG A 124 11.27 -0.23 -12.90
CA ARG A 124 11.62 0.11 -14.30
C ARG A 124 11.25 1.56 -14.62
N GLY A 125 10.09 2.03 -14.20
CA GLY A 125 9.66 3.41 -14.39
C GLY A 125 10.59 4.43 -13.75
N THR A 126 11.04 4.15 -12.51
CA THR A 126 12.06 4.99 -11.82
C THR A 126 13.36 5.01 -12.59
N TYR A 127 13.91 3.83 -12.94
CA TYR A 127 15.17 3.74 -13.68
C TYR A 127 15.12 4.49 -15.00
N LEU A 128 14.06 4.27 -15.78
CA LEU A 128 13.89 4.85 -17.11
C LEU A 128 13.68 6.36 -17.06
N THR A 129 12.84 6.85 -16.13
CA THR A 129 12.61 8.29 -15.99
C THR A 129 13.89 9.00 -15.55
N SER A 130 14.65 8.41 -14.62
CA SER A 130 15.97 8.91 -14.24
C SER A 130 16.92 8.96 -15.44
N LYS A 131 17.05 7.85 -16.19
CA LYS A 131 17.90 7.77 -17.40
C LYS A 131 17.62 8.92 -18.38
N LEU A 132 16.35 9.22 -18.64
CA LEU A 132 15.95 10.25 -19.59
C LEU A 132 16.10 11.68 -19.02
N CYS A 133 15.98 11.88 -17.71
CA CYS A 133 16.17 13.19 -17.10
C CYS A 133 17.64 13.55 -16.83
N ILE A 134 18.52 12.56 -16.60
CA ILE A 134 19.94 12.75 -16.23
C ILE A 134 20.69 13.70 -17.18
N PRO A 135 20.60 13.59 -18.52
CA PRO A 135 21.29 14.51 -19.43
C PRO A 135 20.91 16.00 -19.24
N HIS A 136 19.72 16.27 -18.72
CA HIS A 136 19.23 17.62 -18.42
C HIS A 136 19.60 18.05 -17.01
N LEU A 137 19.52 17.12 -16.04
CA LEU A 137 19.95 17.33 -14.66
C LEU A 137 21.44 17.71 -14.58
N LEU A 138 22.31 17.07 -15.38
CA LEU A 138 23.75 17.40 -15.44
C LEU A 138 24.05 18.86 -15.84
N LYS A 139 23.06 19.57 -16.40
CA LYS A 139 23.19 21.00 -16.78
C LYS A 139 22.65 21.95 -15.70
N SER A 140 21.97 21.42 -14.68
CA SER A 140 21.40 22.20 -13.58
C SER A 140 22.48 22.64 -12.59
N LYS A 141 22.20 23.72 -11.86
CA LYS A 141 23.11 24.26 -10.83
C LYS A 141 23.08 23.46 -9.52
N ASN A 142 21.95 22.82 -9.20
CA ASN A 142 21.80 22.02 -8.00
C ASN A 142 20.83 20.87 -8.29
N PRO A 143 21.21 19.89 -9.12
CA PRO A 143 20.32 18.83 -9.56
C PRO A 143 20.01 17.81 -8.47
N HIS A 144 18.75 17.37 -8.42
CA HIS A 144 18.29 16.32 -7.51
C HIS A 144 17.47 15.24 -8.23
N ILE A 145 17.68 13.99 -7.84
CA ILE A 145 16.76 12.88 -8.05
C ILE A 145 16.27 12.43 -6.67
N LEU A 146 14.96 12.49 -6.45
CA LEU A 146 14.32 12.03 -5.23
C LEU A 146 13.38 10.86 -5.52
N ASN A 147 13.71 9.68 -5.00
CA ASN A 147 12.87 8.51 -5.11
C ASN A 147 11.99 8.40 -3.86
N LEU A 148 10.68 8.27 -4.03
CA LEU A 148 9.77 8.03 -2.91
C LEU A 148 9.81 6.53 -2.59
N SER A 149 10.84 6.09 -1.89
CA SER A 149 11.13 4.67 -1.62
C SER A 149 11.79 4.47 -0.26
N PRO A 150 11.65 3.28 0.36
CA PRO A 150 12.09 3.05 1.74
C PRO A 150 13.62 2.84 1.85
N PRO A 151 14.18 2.92 3.07
CA PRO A 151 15.48 2.31 3.36
C PRO A 151 15.51 0.81 2.98
N LEU A 152 16.69 0.31 2.62
CA LEU A 152 16.88 -1.11 2.30
C LEU A 152 17.01 -1.94 3.58
N ASN A 153 15.88 -2.29 4.18
CA ASN A 153 15.83 -3.15 5.35
C ASN A 153 15.75 -4.63 4.95
N LEU A 154 16.80 -5.40 5.22
CA LEU A 154 16.90 -6.82 4.84
C LEU A 154 16.29 -7.78 5.88
N ASN A 155 15.54 -7.27 6.86
CA ASN A 155 14.76 -8.10 7.78
C ASN A 155 13.76 -8.96 7.00
N PRO A 156 13.82 -10.31 7.11
CA PRO A 156 12.94 -11.21 6.35
C PRO A 156 11.44 -10.99 6.59
N SER A 157 11.04 -10.39 7.70
CA SER A 157 9.63 -10.06 8.00
C SER A 157 9.00 -9.21 6.89
N TRP A 158 9.76 -8.26 6.33
CA TRP A 158 9.32 -7.35 5.26
C TRP A 158 9.23 -8.01 3.89
N PHE A 159 9.74 -9.24 3.74
CA PHE A 159 9.64 -10.01 2.51
C PHE A 159 8.51 -11.05 2.60
N LYS A 160 8.30 -11.62 3.80
CA LYS A 160 7.42 -12.77 4.05
C LYS A 160 6.04 -12.69 3.39
N ASN A 161 5.37 -11.54 3.48
CA ASN A 161 3.94 -11.44 3.14
C ASN A 161 3.65 -10.79 1.77
N HIS A 162 4.62 -10.11 1.17
CA HIS A 162 4.42 -9.30 -0.04
C HIS A 162 5.71 -9.12 -0.85
N THR A 163 6.45 -10.22 -1.06
CA THR A 163 7.77 -10.25 -1.73
C THR A 163 7.81 -9.41 -3.00
N ALA A 164 6.82 -9.54 -3.89
CA ALA A 164 6.80 -8.82 -5.16
C ALA A 164 6.73 -7.30 -4.99
N TYR A 165 5.95 -6.81 -4.01
CA TYR A 165 5.89 -5.37 -3.70
C TYR A 165 7.19 -4.88 -3.04
N THR A 166 7.75 -5.66 -2.11
CA THR A 166 9.04 -5.36 -1.47
C THR A 166 10.13 -5.23 -2.51
N MET A 167 10.26 -6.21 -3.42
CA MET A 167 11.21 -6.15 -4.54
C MET A 167 11.00 -4.90 -5.41
N ALA A 168 9.75 -4.55 -5.72
CA ALA A 168 9.45 -3.40 -6.56
C ALA A 168 9.85 -2.07 -5.90
N LYS A 169 9.57 -1.88 -4.59
CA LYS A 169 9.97 -0.68 -3.85
C LYS A 169 11.47 -0.64 -3.56
N TYR A 170 12.07 -1.77 -3.19
CA TYR A 170 13.51 -1.84 -2.93
C TYR A 170 14.31 -1.66 -4.22
N GLY A 171 13.77 -2.04 -5.38
CA GLY A 171 14.36 -1.72 -6.67
C GLY A 171 14.55 -0.21 -6.88
N MET A 172 13.57 0.62 -6.50
CA MET A 172 13.70 2.09 -6.55
C MET A 172 14.83 2.58 -5.63
N SER A 173 14.95 1.98 -4.45
CA SER A 173 15.99 2.29 -3.46
C SER A 173 17.38 1.80 -3.91
N MET A 174 17.47 0.69 -4.62
CA MET A 174 18.70 0.22 -5.25
C MET A 174 19.14 1.16 -6.39
N CYS A 175 18.21 1.80 -7.11
CA CYS A 175 18.57 2.88 -8.03
C CYS A 175 19.23 4.05 -7.29
N VAL A 176 18.82 4.38 -6.05
CA VAL A 176 19.47 5.42 -5.25
C VAL A 176 20.91 5.04 -4.94
N LEU A 177 21.17 3.81 -4.46
CA LEU A 177 22.53 3.34 -4.19
C LEU A 177 23.44 3.46 -5.42
N GLY A 178 22.99 2.95 -6.57
CA GLY A 178 23.77 2.95 -7.79
C GLY A 178 24.00 4.36 -8.34
N MET A 179 22.93 5.11 -8.56
CA MET A 179 22.99 6.41 -9.23
C MET A 179 23.65 7.48 -8.35
N ALA A 180 23.54 7.40 -7.02
CA ALA A 180 24.22 8.35 -6.13
C ALA A 180 25.75 8.28 -6.26
N GLU A 181 26.31 7.08 -6.40
CA GLU A 181 27.75 6.89 -6.59
C GLU A 181 28.15 7.13 -8.05
N GLU A 182 27.34 6.70 -9.03
CA GLU A 182 27.58 6.94 -10.46
C GLU A 182 27.67 8.44 -10.79
N PHE A 183 26.83 9.27 -10.18
CA PHE A 183 26.76 10.71 -10.42
C PHE A 183 27.29 11.56 -9.26
N LYS A 184 28.18 10.99 -8.43
CA LYS A 184 28.73 11.66 -7.26
C LYS A 184 29.38 13.00 -7.63
N GLY A 185 29.06 14.03 -6.85
CA GLY A 185 29.53 15.40 -7.11
C GLY A 185 28.81 16.13 -8.26
N SER A 186 27.97 15.43 -9.03
CA SER A 186 27.22 15.99 -10.15
C SER A 186 25.73 16.08 -9.86
N ILE A 187 25.09 15.00 -9.37
CA ILE A 187 23.66 14.93 -9.05
C ILE A 187 23.46 14.37 -7.64
N ALA A 188 22.64 15.02 -6.82
CA ALA A 188 22.18 14.44 -5.57
C ALA A 188 21.07 13.41 -5.85
N VAL A 189 21.28 12.16 -5.45
CA VAL A 189 20.28 11.10 -5.59
C VAL A 189 19.96 10.55 -4.20
N ASN A 190 18.71 10.67 -3.78
CA ASN A 190 18.27 10.26 -2.44
C ASN A 190 16.93 9.55 -2.48
N ALA A 191 16.61 8.81 -1.41
CA ALA A 191 15.28 8.30 -1.15
C ALA A 191 14.60 9.11 -0.02
N LEU A 192 13.28 9.21 -0.09
CA LEU A 192 12.43 9.72 0.99
C LEU A 192 11.28 8.74 1.27
N TRP A 193 11.07 8.44 2.54
CA TRP A 193 10.00 7.57 3.01
C TRP A 193 9.28 8.17 4.22
N PRO A 194 7.96 8.04 4.33
CA PRO A 194 7.27 8.53 5.50
C PRO A 194 7.44 7.57 6.68
N LYS A 195 7.46 8.12 7.90
CA LYS A 195 7.52 7.33 9.13
C LYS A 195 6.21 6.59 9.42
N THR A 196 5.10 7.17 8.99
CA THR A 196 3.74 6.71 9.25
C THR A 196 2.94 6.65 7.96
N ALA A 197 1.83 5.92 7.97
CA ALA A 197 0.87 5.94 6.88
C ALA A 197 0.44 7.38 6.51
N ILE A 198 0.28 7.62 5.20
CA ILE A 198 -0.09 8.94 4.66
C ILE A 198 -1.47 8.86 4.03
N GLN A 199 -2.33 9.80 4.42
CA GLN A 199 -3.71 9.84 3.97
C GLN A 199 -3.80 10.19 2.48
N THR A 200 -4.15 9.20 1.68
CA THR A 200 -4.30 9.30 0.23
C THR A 200 -5.42 8.40 -0.24
N ALA A 201 -5.96 8.64 -1.43
CA ALA A 201 -6.97 7.75 -2.02
C ALA A 201 -6.49 6.29 -2.13
N ALA A 202 -5.18 6.06 -2.32
CA ALA A 202 -4.63 4.71 -2.34
C ALA A 202 -4.69 4.06 -0.94
N MET A 203 -4.45 4.86 0.11
CA MET A 203 -4.56 4.41 1.50
C MET A 203 -6.00 4.12 1.89
N ASP A 204 -6.95 4.98 1.50
CA ASP A 204 -8.39 4.74 1.72
C ASP A 204 -8.85 3.44 1.08
N MET A 205 -8.35 3.12 -0.12
CA MET A 205 -8.65 1.86 -0.80
C MET A 205 -8.02 0.64 -0.12
N LEU A 206 -6.93 0.80 0.63
CA LEU A 206 -6.24 -0.28 1.34
C LEU A 206 -6.79 -0.51 2.75
N GLY A 207 -7.05 0.57 3.49
CA GLY A 207 -7.40 0.53 4.92
C GLY A 207 -8.87 0.85 5.24
N GLY A 208 -9.69 1.23 4.25
CA GLY A 208 -11.08 1.65 4.46
C GLY A 208 -11.21 3.11 4.92
N SER A 209 -12.44 3.58 5.19
CA SER A 209 -12.73 5.00 5.46
C SER A 209 -12.15 5.54 6.77
N GLU A 210 -11.95 4.67 7.78
CA GLU A 210 -11.44 5.08 9.10
C GLU A 210 -9.92 5.13 9.19
N ILE A 211 -9.20 4.64 8.17
CA ILE A 211 -7.73 4.61 8.16
C ILE A 211 -7.12 6.00 8.31
N GLY A 212 -7.84 7.03 7.86
CA GLY A 212 -7.35 8.40 7.87
C GLY A 212 -7.01 8.92 9.25
N LYS A 213 -7.72 8.48 10.30
CA LYS A 213 -7.43 8.88 11.69
C LYS A 213 -6.05 8.43 12.16
N GLN A 214 -5.56 7.32 11.59
CA GLN A 214 -4.25 6.75 11.88
C GLN A 214 -3.16 7.26 10.92
N CYS A 215 -3.48 8.20 10.04
CA CYS A 215 -2.56 8.71 9.03
C CYS A 215 -2.09 10.13 9.33
N ARG A 216 -0.95 10.48 8.76
CA ARG A 216 -0.55 11.88 8.56
C ARG A 216 -1.00 12.40 7.20
N LYS A 217 -1.12 13.72 7.09
CA LYS A 217 -1.46 14.43 5.87
C LYS A 217 -0.26 14.42 4.92
N VAL A 218 -0.53 14.55 3.62
CA VAL A 218 0.49 14.53 2.55
C VAL A 218 1.54 15.64 2.69
N GLU A 219 1.23 16.72 3.41
CA GLU A 219 2.09 17.87 3.65
C GLU A 219 3.39 17.50 4.37
N ILE A 220 3.41 16.47 5.23
CA ILE A 220 4.66 16.08 5.92
C ILE A 220 5.72 15.60 4.92
N VAL A 221 5.30 14.79 3.94
CA VAL A 221 6.19 14.29 2.90
C VAL A 221 6.58 15.41 1.94
N ALA A 222 5.66 16.33 1.63
CA ALA A 222 5.95 17.50 0.80
C ALA A 222 6.99 18.43 1.44
N ASP A 223 6.87 18.68 2.74
CA ASP A 223 7.79 19.52 3.50
C ASP A 223 9.16 18.86 3.66
N ALA A 224 9.19 17.54 3.91
CA ALA A 224 10.42 16.76 3.95
C ALA A 224 11.13 16.71 2.58
N ALA A 225 10.39 16.48 1.49
CA ALA A 225 10.93 16.54 0.14
C ALA A 225 11.53 17.92 -0.14
N TYR A 226 10.80 18.99 0.17
CA TYR A 226 11.28 20.36 0.00
C TYR A 226 12.52 20.66 0.85
N ALA A 227 12.65 20.08 2.05
CA ALA A 227 13.86 20.16 2.86
C ALA A 227 15.08 19.50 2.17
N ILE A 228 14.90 18.31 1.57
CA ILE A 228 15.95 17.59 0.84
C ILE A 228 16.37 18.36 -0.42
N LEU A 229 15.41 18.85 -1.21
CA LEU A 229 15.66 19.51 -2.50
C LEU A 229 16.40 20.87 -2.35
N LYS A 230 16.46 21.42 -1.13
CA LYS A 230 17.29 22.59 -0.80
C LYS A 230 18.74 22.24 -0.44
N LYS A 231 19.07 20.98 -0.22
CA LYS A 231 20.43 20.55 0.15
C LYS A 231 21.37 20.67 -1.06
N PRO A 232 22.69 20.84 -0.82
CA PRO A 232 23.69 20.79 -1.89
C PRO A 232 23.77 19.39 -2.52
N THR A 233 24.34 19.30 -3.72
CA THR A 233 24.56 18.02 -4.44
C THR A 233 25.42 17.01 -3.67
N SER A 234 26.21 17.46 -2.68
CA SER A 234 26.95 16.59 -1.76
C SER A 234 26.06 15.80 -0.79
N PHE A 235 24.81 16.22 -0.60
CA PHE A 235 23.80 15.44 0.12
C PHE A 235 23.22 14.39 -0.84
N THR A 236 23.88 13.25 -0.95
CA THR A 236 23.54 12.17 -1.89
C THR A 236 23.68 10.80 -1.22
N GLY A 237 23.02 9.78 -1.77
CA GLY A 237 23.04 8.41 -1.26
C GLY A 237 22.27 8.20 0.04
N GLN A 238 21.39 9.14 0.41
CA GLN A 238 20.67 9.10 1.69
C GLN A 238 19.32 8.39 1.55
N PHE A 239 18.92 7.66 2.59
CA PHE A 239 17.57 7.11 2.78
C PHE A 239 16.89 7.88 3.90
N VAL A 240 16.13 8.90 3.54
CA VAL A 240 15.62 9.89 4.48
C VAL A 240 14.23 9.52 4.97
N ILE A 241 13.98 9.68 6.28
CA ILE A 241 12.65 9.61 6.87
C ILE A 241 12.11 11.02 7.09
N ASP A 242 10.84 11.25 6.72
CA ASP A 242 10.18 12.56 6.74
C ASP A 242 10.26 13.29 8.09
N GLU A 243 9.91 12.62 9.19
CA GLU A 243 9.95 13.17 10.53
C GLU A 243 11.38 13.52 10.96
N ASP A 244 12.35 12.67 10.61
CA ASP A 244 13.74 12.85 11.03
C ASP A 244 14.40 14.05 10.35
N ILE A 245 14.14 14.26 9.05
CA ILE A 245 14.66 15.45 8.37
C ILE A 245 13.96 16.72 8.84
N LEU A 246 12.65 16.67 9.12
CA LEU A 246 11.91 17.83 9.61
C LEU A 246 12.34 18.23 11.03
N LYS A 247 12.64 17.26 11.91
CA LYS A 247 13.27 17.54 13.21
C LYS A 247 14.60 18.26 13.05
N LYS A 248 15.44 17.83 12.10
CA LYS A 248 16.72 18.50 11.78
C LYS A 248 16.54 19.91 11.21
N GLU A 249 15.43 20.19 10.53
CA GLU A 249 15.05 21.54 10.07
C GLU A 249 14.37 22.38 11.18
N GLY A 250 14.26 21.85 12.40
CA GLY A 250 13.76 22.57 13.59
C GLY A 250 12.27 22.42 13.86
N VAL A 251 11.57 21.53 13.15
CA VAL A 251 10.16 21.21 13.45
C VAL A 251 10.09 20.42 14.76
N LYS A 252 9.29 20.91 15.71
CA LYS A 252 9.09 20.28 17.02
C LYS A 252 7.71 19.66 17.16
N GLU A 253 6.69 20.36 16.69
CA GLU A 253 5.28 19.94 16.77
C GLU A 253 4.86 19.23 15.49
N PHE A 254 4.50 17.94 15.60
CA PHE A 254 4.10 17.11 14.46
C PHE A 254 2.59 16.89 14.35
N ASP A 255 1.82 17.28 15.36
CA ASP A 255 0.35 17.18 15.37
C ASP A 255 -0.30 17.95 14.22
N VAL A 256 0.33 19.02 13.74
CA VAL A 256 -0.12 19.75 12.55
C VAL A 256 -0.22 18.87 11.30
N TYR A 257 0.60 17.82 11.23
CA TYR A 257 0.61 16.84 10.17
C TYR A 257 -0.31 15.65 10.43
N ALA A 258 -0.82 15.43 11.64
CA ALA A 258 -1.82 14.39 11.87
C ALA A 258 -3.14 14.77 11.19
N VAL A 259 -3.83 13.78 10.60
CA VAL A 259 -5.21 13.98 10.14
C VAL A 259 -6.12 14.21 11.35
N GLU A 260 -5.96 13.39 12.39
CA GLU A 260 -6.63 13.54 13.69
C GLU A 260 -5.57 13.62 14.81
N PRO A 261 -5.21 14.83 15.28
CA PRO A 261 -4.24 15.01 16.36
C PRO A 261 -4.61 14.24 17.63
N GLY A 262 -3.62 13.64 18.27
CA GLY A 262 -3.81 12.81 19.48
C GLY A 262 -4.23 11.36 19.22
N HIS A 263 -4.58 11.00 17.98
CA HIS A 263 -4.88 9.61 17.63
C HIS A 263 -3.59 8.82 17.32
N PRO A 264 -3.47 7.53 17.73
CA PRO A 264 -2.33 6.70 17.34
C PRO A 264 -2.14 6.64 15.83
N LEU A 265 -0.89 6.82 15.41
CA LEU A 265 -0.50 6.77 14.01
C LEU A 265 -0.04 5.37 13.63
N LEU A 266 -0.47 4.91 12.47
CA LEU A 266 -0.05 3.65 11.89
C LEU A 266 1.38 3.82 11.32
N PRO A 267 2.35 2.99 11.72
CA PRO A 267 3.69 3.00 11.13
C PRO A 267 3.66 2.67 9.64
N ASP A 268 4.57 3.26 8.88
CA ASP A 268 4.71 2.84 7.49
C ASP A 268 5.52 1.54 7.36
N PHE A 269 5.37 0.86 6.23
CA PHE A 269 6.10 -0.36 5.92
C PHE A 269 7.62 -0.14 5.91
N PHE A 270 8.37 -1.22 6.14
CA PHE A 270 9.83 -1.31 6.00
C PHE A 270 10.65 -0.60 7.09
N LEU A 271 10.00 0.00 8.08
CA LEU A 271 10.63 0.59 9.25
C LEU A 271 10.40 -0.33 10.45
N ASP A 272 11.48 -0.85 11.03
CA ASP A 272 11.35 -1.70 12.21
C ASP A 272 10.83 -0.85 13.38
N GLN A 273 9.74 -1.31 13.99
CA GLN A 273 9.28 -0.87 15.29
C GLN A 273 9.20 -2.08 16.20
N GLU A 274 9.49 -1.89 17.48
CA GLU A 274 9.24 -2.91 18.49
C GLU A 274 7.72 -3.22 18.53
N PRO A 275 7.28 -4.44 18.14
CA PRO A 275 5.86 -4.76 17.97
C PRO A 275 5.03 -4.58 19.25
N GLU A 276 5.67 -4.73 20.41
CA GLU A 276 5.04 -4.60 21.74
C GLU A 276 4.67 -3.14 22.06
N ASP A 277 5.50 -2.18 21.65
CA ASP A 277 5.27 -0.76 21.91
C ASP A 277 4.10 -0.21 21.08
N LEU A 278 3.98 -0.66 19.83
CA LEU A 278 2.90 -0.23 18.93
C LEU A 278 1.53 -0.77 19.39
N ALA A 279 1.45 -2.06 19.71
CA ALA A 279 0.20 -2.66 20.17
C ALA A 279 -0.29 -1.99 21.47
N LYS A 280 0.63 -1.74 22.40
CA LYS A 280 0.35 -1.06 23.67
C LYS A 280 -0.12 0.38 23.48
N GLN A 281 0.55 1.17 22.62
CA GLN A 281 0.14 2.56 22.33
C GLN A 281 -1.24 2.64 21.66
N MET A 282 -1.56 1.71 20.76
CA MET A 282 -2.85 1.68 20.09
C MET A 282 -3.99 1.26 21.02
N GLU A 283 -3.76 0.26 21.87
CA GLU A 283 -4.72 -0.20 22.89
C GLU A 283 -5.00 0.87 23.96
N GLU A 284 -3.97 1.59 24.43
CA GLU A 284 -4.11 2.67 25.41
C GLU A 284 -5.00 3.84 24.93
N HIS A 285 -5.12 4.03 23.62
CA HIS A 285 -5.93 5.08 23.01
C HIS A 285 -7.22 4.55 22.35
N GLY A 286 -7.61 3.30 22.63
CA GLY A 286 -8.85 2.71 22.10
C GLY A 286 -8.85 2.47 20.59
N ALA A 287 -7.69 2.47 19.94
CA ALA A 287 -7.55 2.24 18.51
C ALA A 287 -7.12 0.78 18.23
N THR A 288 -7.66 0.19 17.16
CA THR A 288 -7.18 -1.10 16.65
C THR A 288 -6.40 -0.88 15.34
N PRO A 289 -5.27 -1.57 15.12
CA PRO A 289 -4.52 -1.45 13.88
C PRO A 289 -5.40 -1.80 12.67
N ALA A 290 -5.53 -0.84 11.75
CA ALA A 290 -6.36 -1.03 10.56
C ALA A 290 -5.72 -1.99 9.55
N PHE A 291 -4.39 -2.09 9.54
CA PHE A 291 -3.73 -3.31 9.11
C PHE A 291 -3.53 -4.20 10.33
N LYS A 292 -4.49 -5.09 10.58
CA LYS A 292 -4.06 -6.37 11.13
C LYS A 292 -3.08 -6.93 10.10
N SER A 293 -1.77 -6.89 10.39
CA SER A 293 -0.97 -8.09 10.15
C SER A 293 -1.84 -9.19 10.72
N GLY A 294 -2.46 -9.96 9.80
CA GLY A 294 -3.64 -10.77 10.12
C GLY A 294 -3.43 -11.38 11.48
N LYS A 295 -4.28 -11.03 12.45
CA LYS A 295 -4.09 -11.40 13.86
C LYS A 295 -3.56 -12.82 13.80
N ALA A 296 -2.30 -12.99 14.17
CA ALA A 296 -1.85 -14.27 14.62
C ALA A 296 -2.57 -14.42 15.96
N ASP A 297 -3.89 -14.67 15.89
CA ASP A 297 -4.48 -15.71 16.72
C ASP A 297 -3.47 -16.83 16.58
N SER A 298 -2.94 -17.29 17.70
CA SER A 298 -2.01 -18.41 17.81
C SER A 298 -2.51 -19.57 16.93
N ALA A 299 -2.20 -19.51 15.64
CA ALA A 299 -2.84 -20.33 14.64
C ALA A 299 -1.99 -21.56 14.58
N ALA A 300 -2.53 -22.64 15.14
CA ALA A 300 -2.04 -23.98 14.90
C ALA A 300 -1.67 -24.10 13.41
N THR A 301 -0.40 -24.34 13.13
CA THR A 301 0.06 -24.72 11.79
C THR A 301 -0.51 -26.09 11.47
N GLY A 302 -1.22 -26.23 10.35
CA GLY A 302 -1.72 -27.54 9.93
C GLY A 302 -2.91 -27.50 8.97
N PRO A 303 -3.34 -28.68 8.48
CA PRO A 303 -4.33 -28.83 7.40
C PRO A 303 -5.68 -28.14 7.65
N ILE A 304 -6.10 -28.00 8.90
CA ILE A 304 -7.33 -27.26 9.25
C ILE A 304 -7.15 -25.76 9.05
N SER A 305 -6.04 -25.20 9.50
CA SER A 305 -5.73 -23.78 9.32
C SER A 305 -5.64 -23.40 7.84
N ASP A 306 -5.04 -24.27 7.02
CA ASP A 306 -4.99 -24.11 5.56
C ASP A 306 -6.38 -24.10 4.93
N MET A 307 -7.28 -24.98 5.39
CA MET A 307 -8.66 -25.00 4.92
C MET A 307 -9.39 -23.69 5.27
N PHE A 308 -9.21 -23.17 6.49
CA PHE A 308 -9.80 -21.89 6.89
C PHE A 308 -9.17 -20.68 6.19
N ASN A 309 -7.90 -20.76 5.77
CA ASN A 309 -7.29 -19.78 4.87
C ASN A 309 -8.00 -19.76 3.51
N ILE A 310 -8.26 -20.93 2.93
CA ILE A 310 -9.02 -21.06 1.67
C ILE A 310 -10.43 -20.48 1.84
N ILE A 311 -11.12 -20.84 2.92
CA ILE A 311 -12.46 -20.33 3.22
C ILE A 311 -12.46 -18.80 3.31
N ARG A 312 -11.48 -18.18 4.00
CA ARG A 312 -11.35 -16.72 4.05
C ARG A 312 -11.17 -16.08 2.68
N GLY A 313 -10.36 -16.69 1.81
CA GLY A 313 -10.06 -16.15 0.48
C GLY A 313 -11.25 -16.08 -0.46
N ILE A 314 -12.30 -16.85 -0.19
CA ILE A 314 -13.50 -16.88 -1.04
C ILE A 314 -14.69 -16.11 -0.46
N LEU A 315 -14.63 -15.64 0.79
CA LEU A 315 -15.72 -14.89 1.41
C LEU A 315 -16.02 -13.63 0.59
N SER A 316 -17.30 -13.39 0.36
CA SER A 316 -17.75 -12.21 -0.37
C SER A 316 -19.12 -11.76 0.11
N PRO A 317 -19.51 -10.49 -0.11
CA PRO A 317 -20.83 -9.99 0.23
C PRO A 317 -21.98 -10.83 -0.37
N ASP A 318 -21.77 -11.43 -1.54
CA ASP A 318 -22.78 -12.29 -2.18
C ASP A 318 -22.97 -13.62 -1.42
N ILE A 319 -21.90 -14.20 -0.89
CA ILE A 319 -21.97 -15.45 -0.11
C ILE A 319 -22.61 -15.19 1.27
N VAL A 320 -22.29 -14.04 1.88
CA VAL A 320 -22.90 -13.57 3.13
C VAL A 320 -24.42 -13.41 2.94
N LYS A 321 -24.85 -12.65 1.92
CA LYS A 321 -26.28 -12.42 1.62
C LYS A 321 -27.08 -13.69 1.30
N THR A 322 -26.44 -14.72 0.78
CA THR A 322 -27.12 -15.97 0.41
C THR A 322 -27.20 -16.96 1.58
N THR A 323 -26.25 -16.91 2.51
CA THR A 323 -26.15 -17.87 3.61
C THR A 323 -26.78 -17.34 4.89
N GLU A 324 -26.46 -16.10 5.30
CA GLU A 324 -26.99 -15.37 6.46
C GLU A 324 -26.94 -16.18 7.77
N ALA A 325 -25.81 -16.82 8.07
CA ALA A 325 -25.66 -17.69 9.24
C ALA A 325 -24.24 -17.71 9.81
N VAL A 326 -24.14 -17.99 11.12
CA VAL A 326 -22.86 -18.21 11.82
C VAL A 326 -22.71 -19.69 12.18
N TYR A 327 -21.64 -20.31 11.70
CA TYR A 327 -21.30 -21.71 11.92
C TYR A 327 -20.10 -21.83 12.86
N ARG A 328 -20.22 -22.73 13.84
CA ARG A 328 -19.12 -23.17 14.71
C ARG A 328 -18.78 -24.63 14.42
N PHE A 329 -17.50 -24.95 14.39
CA PHE A 329 -16.97 -26.30 14.20
C PHE A 329 -16.20 -26.71 15.45
N ASP A 330 -16.69 -27.72 16.15
CA ASP A 330 -15.98 -28.36 17.26
C ASP A 330 -15.27 -29.61 16.70
N LEU A 331 -13.99 -29.47 16.40
CA LEU A 331 -13.19 -30.52 15.77
C LEU A 331 -12.50 -31.41 16.81
N SER A 332 -12.54 -32.72 16.59
CA SER A 332 -11.78 -33.73 17.33
C SER A 332 -10.67 -34.38 16.49
N GLY A 333 -9.85 -35.24 17.10
CA GLY A 333 -8.81 -36.01 16.42
C GLY A 333 -7.46 -35.30 16.36
N GLU A 334 -6.67 -35.57 15.32
CA GLU A 334 -5.27 -35.12 15.17
C GLU A 334 -5.13 -33.59 15.15
N HIS A 335 -6.13 -32.88 14.61
CA HIS A 335 -6.17 -31.42 14.57
C HIS A 335 -7.41 -30.89 15.30
N ALA A 336 -7.58 -31.29 16.57
CA ALA A 336 -8.67 -30.84 17.41
C ALA A 336 -8.65 -29.32 17.66
N GLY A 337 -9.84 -28.73 17.79
CA GLY A 337 -9.97 -27.29 18.05
C GLY A 337 -11.35 -26.75 17.69
N VAL A 338 -11.62 -25.53 18.14
CA VAL A 338 -12.86 -24.81 17.81
C VAL A 338 -12.55 -23.84 16.68
N TRP A 339 -13.43 -23.79 15.69
CA TRP A 339 -13.34 -22.88 14.55
C TRP A 339 -14.70 -22.31 14.17
N TYR A 340 -14.73 -21.24 13.40
CA TYR A 340 -15.98 -20.63 12.96
C TYR A 340 -15.95 -20.09 11.54
N ILE A 341 -17.15 -19.99 10.95
CA ILE A 341 -17.44 -19.23 9.74
C ILE A 341 -18.65 -18.33 10.04
N ASP A 342 -18.46 -17.02 10.00
CA ASP A 342 -19.51 -16.01 10.06
C ASP A 342 -19.87 -15.55 8.64
N LEU A 343 -21.07 -15.90 8.19
CA LEU A 343 -21.67 -15.46 6.94
C LEU A 343 -22.95 -14.66 7.19
N LYS A 344 -23.04 -13.99 8.33
CA LYS A 344 -24.21 -13.21 8.73
C LYS A 344 -23.88 -11.73 8.89
N ASN A 345 -22.67 -11.42 9.34
CA ASN A 345 -22.24 -10.08 9.67
C ASN A 345 -21.17 -9.55 8.70
N ASP A 346 -21.15 -8.23 8.48
CA ASP A 346 -20.18 -7.51 7.66
C ASP A 346 -19.93 -8.14 6.26
N ALA A 347 -18.66 -8.26 5.85
CA ALA A 347 -18.24 -8.94 4.62
C ALA A 347 -18.04 -10.45 4.80
N GLY A 348 -18.39 -10.99 5.97
CA GLY A 348 -18.12 -12.36 6.39
C GLY A 348 -16.73 -12.51 7.02
N SER A 349 -16.58 -13.47 7.94
CA SER A 349 -15.30 -13.79 8.57
C SER A 349 -15.18 -15.29 8.87
N ALA A 350 -13.97 -15.80 9.06
CA ALA A 350 -13.73 -17.18 9.47
C ALA A 350 -12.41 -17.28 10.23
N GLY A 351 -12.34 -18.10 11.28
CA GLY A 351 -11.19 -18.13 12.18
C GLY A 351 -11.21 -19.29 13.17
N SER A 352 -10.13 -19.40 13.94
CA SER A 352 -10.04 -20.31 15.09
C SER A 352 -10.65 -19.66 16.33
N GLY A 353 -11.15 -20.48 17.25
CA GLY A 353 -11.81 -20.05 18.48
C GLY A 353 -13.31 -19.90 18.34
N ASP A 354 -13.92 -19.29 19.34
CA ASP A 354 -15.36 -19.04 19.37
C ASP A 354 -15.76 -17.99 18.30
N PRO A 355 -16.95 -18.14 17.69
CA PRO A 355 -17.45 -17.15 16.76
C PRO A 355 -17.68 -15.79 17.45
N PRO A 356 -17.53 -14.66 16.73
CA PRO A 356 -17.69 -13.31 17.28
C PRO A 356 -19.12 -13.00 17.72
N THR A 357 -20.10 -13.74 17.20
CA THR A 357 -21.50 -13.70 17.63
C THR A 357 -22.01 -15.13 17.86
N LYS A 358 -23.17 -15.26 18.49
CA LYS A 358 -23.75 -16.57 18.82
C LYS A 358 -23.93 -17.42 17.54
N ALA A 359 -23.36 -18.63 17.53
CA ALA A 359 -23.52 -19.58 16.44
C ALA A 359 -25.00 -19.95 16.24
N ASP A 360 -25.47 -19.87 15.00
CA ASP A 360 -26.76 -20.40 14.58
C ASP A 360 -26.71 -21.93 14.43
N VAL A 361 -25.53 -22.47 14.07
CA VAL A 361 -25.26 -23.90 13.89
C VAL A 361 -23.92 -24.28 14.49
N ILE A 362 -23.90 -25.35 15.28
CA ILE A 362 -22.70 -25.98 15.84
C ILE A 362 -22.55 -27.36 15.21
N MET A 363 -21.39 -27.61 14.61
CA MET A 363 -21.04 -28.84 13.92
C MET A 363 -19.88 -29.54 14.63
N THR A 364 -20.11 -30.75 15.13
CA THR A 364 -19.09 -31.55 15.81
C THR A 364 -18.70 -32.74 14.95
N LEU A 365 -17.42 -32.85 14.62
CA LEU A 365 -16.88 -33.90 13.73
C LEU A 365 -15.37 -34.07 13.92
N ASP A 366 -14.84 -35.18 13.41
CA ASP A 366 -13.40 -35.39 13.36
C ASP A 366 -12.74 -34.47 12.31
N SER A 367 -11.55 -33.96 12.65
CA SER A 367 -10.76 -33.08 11.78
C SER A 367 -10.46 -33.70 10.40
N ALA A 368 -10.23 -35.02 10.31
CA ALA A 368 -10.02 -35.69 9.02
C ALA A 368 -11.29 -35.72 8.15
N ASP A 369 -12.47 -35.83 8.78
CA ASP A 369 -13.75 -35.77 8.08
C ASP A 369 -14.13 -34.33 7.70
N PHE A 370 -13.75 -33.32 8.51
CA PHE A 370 -13.85 -31.91 8.13
C PHE A 370 -13.06 -31.61 6.85
N ILE A 371 -11.80 -32.06 6.77
CA ILE A 371 -10.95 -31.86 5.59
C ILE A 371 -11.56 -32.55 4.35
N LYS A 372 -12.06 -33.77 4.49
CA LYS A 372 -12.75 -34.46 3.39
C LYS A 372 -14.02 -33.73 2.98
N MET A 373 -14.75 -33.16 3.94
CA MET A 373 -16.00 -32.45 3.70
C MET A 373 -15.76 -31.17 2.88
N PHE A 374 -14.85 -30.31 3.34
CA PHE A 374 -14.50 -29.07 2.64
C PHE A 374 -13.65 -29.30 1.38
N GLY A 375 -12.92 -30.41 1.30
CA GLY A 375 -12.29 -30.87 0.07
C GLY A 375 -13.24 -31.56 -0.92
N GLY A 376 -14.54 -31.64 -0.62
CA GLY A 376 -15.56 -32.21 -1.51
C GLY A 376 -15.50 -33.73 -1.70
N ARG A 377 -14.76 -34.44 -0.86
CA ARG A 377 -14.64 -35.92 -0.83
C ARG A 377 -15.66 -36.58 0.10
N LEU A 378 -16.35 -35.80 0.95
CA LEU A 378 -17.42 -36.25 1.83
C LEU A 378 -18.57 -35.24 1.78
N LYS A 379 -19.81 -35.69 1.50
CA LYS A 379 -20.97 -34.80 1.53
C LYS A 379 -21.44 -34.58 2.98
N PRO A 380 -21.82 -33.35 3.39
CA PRO A 380 -22.31 -33.06 4.75
C PRO A 380 -23.51 -33.94 5.15
N THR A 381 -24.44 -34.17 4.23
CA THR A 381 -25.59 -35.06 4.42
C THR A 381 -25.18 -36.49 4.75
N MET A 382 -24.19 -37.05 4.04
CA MET A 382 -23.67 -38.40 4.32
C MET A 382 -22.91 -38.46 5.64
N ALA A 383 -22.12 -37.43 5.96
CA ALA A 383 -21.42 -37.36 7.24
C ALA A 383 -22.40 -37.34 8.43
N PHE A 384 -23.52 -36.62 8.29
CA PHE A 384 -24.56 -36.56 9.31
C PHE A 384 -25.28 -37.91 9.45
N MET A 385 -25.75 -38.51 8.35
CA MET A 385 -26.45 -39.80 8.36
C MET A 385 -25.58 -40.95 8.90
N SER A 386 -24.27 -40.91 8.65
CA SER A 386 -23.33 -41.92 9.16
C SER A 386 -22.88 -41.67 10.60
N GLY A 387 -23.39 -40.63 11.28
CA GLY A 387 -23.01 -40.26 12.65
C GLY A 387 -21.63 -39.62 12.80
N LYS A 388 -20.95 -39.28 11.70
CA LYS A 388 -19.60 -38.65 11.68
C LYS A 388 -19.65 -37.14 11.89
N LEU A 389 -20.79 -36.52 11.57
CA LEU A 389 -21.09 -35.13 11.82
C LEU A 389 -22.32 -35.06 12.74
N LYS A 390 -22.19 -34.39 13.88
CA LYS A 390 -23.31 -34.03 14.75
C LYS A 390 -23.62 -32.56 14.55
N ILE A 391 -24.90 -32.21 14.44
CA ILE A 391 -25.35 -30.84 14.23
C ILE A 391 -26.26 -30.44 15.39
N LYS A 392 -26.03 -29.27 15.95
CA LYS A 392 -26.88 -28.62 16.95
C LYS A 392 -27.19 -27.20 16.51
N GLY A 393 -28.46 -26.79 16.54
CA GLY A 393 -28.89 -25.48 16.06
C GLY A 393 -29.87 -25.59 14.88
N ASP A 394 -29.88 -24.58 14.01
CA ASP A 394 -30.84 -24.52 12.90
C ASP A 394 -30.47 -25.47 11.75
N MET A 395 -31.29 -26.50 11.54
CA MET A 395 -31.07 -27.49 10.48
C MET A 395 -31.26 -26.94 9.06
N GLY A 396 -32.09 -25.91 8.87
CA GLY A 396 -32.27 -25.25 7.58
C GLY A 396 -31.01 -24.47 7.18
N LEU A 397 -30.38 -23.79 8.14
CA LEU A 397 -29.09 -23.12 7.93
C LEU A 397 -27.97 -24.13 7.73
N ALA A 398 -27.97 -25.27 8.44
CA ALA A 398 -27.00 -26.33 8.22
C ALA A 398 -26.97 -26.85 6.76
N ILE A 399 -28.11 -26.91 6.09
CA ILE A 399 -28.22 -27.30 4.67
C ILE A 399 -27.67 -26.20 3.74
N LYS A 400 -27.82 -24.91 4.11
CA LYS A 400 -27.25 -23.81 3.32
C LYS A 400 -25.72 -23.87 3.28
N LEU A 401 -25.07 -24.40 4.33
CA LEU A 401 -23.62 -24.62 4.32
C LEU A 401 -23.19 -25.52 3.14
N GLU A 402 -23.92 -26.60 2.85
CA GLU A 402 -23.59 -27.49 1.73
C GLU A 402 -23.68 -26.78 0.37
N LYS A 403 -24.68 -25.90 0.19
CA LYS A 403 -24.78 -25.04 -1.00
C LYS A 403 -23.61 -24.08 -1.11
N MET A 404 -23.20 -23.48 0.01
CA MET A 404 -22.03 -22.61 0.07
C MET A 404 -20.77 -23.39 -0.34
N MET A 405 -20.54 -24.57 0.24
CA MET A 405 -19.42 -25.46 -0.08
C MET A 405 -19.39 -25.85 -1.57
N ALA A 406 -20.54 -26.09 -2.19
CA ALA A 406 -20.64 -26.34 -3.63
C ALA A 406 -20.23 -25.13 -4.48
N MET A 407 -20.59 -23.90 -4.06
CA MET A 407 -20.14 -22.68 -4.72
C MET A 407 -18.62 -22.46 -4.57
N MET A 408 -18.03 -22.82 -3.43
CA MET A 408 -16.56 -22.76 -3.22
C MET A 408 -15.81 -23.59 -4.26
N LYS A 409 -16.32 -24.79 -4.57
CA LYS A 409 -15.73 -25.73 -5.52
C LYS A 409 -15.74 -25.24 -6.98
N SER A 410 -16.56 -24.24 -7.31
CA SER A 410 -16.58 -23.64 -8.65
C SER A 410 -15.55 -22.51 -8.83
N LYS A 411 -14.92 -22.06 -7.74
CA LYS A 411 -13.94 -20.96 -7.69
C LYS A 411 -12.53 -21.43 -7.26
N LEU A 412 -12.42 -22.67 -6.78
CA LEU A 412 -11.19 -23.45 -6.59
C LEU A 412 -10.93 -24.26 -7.85
#